data_AF-A0A7S4LF42-F1
#
_entry.id   AF-A0A7S4LF42-F1
#
_cell.length_a   1.000
_cell.length_b   1.000
_cell.length_c   1.000
_cell.angle_alpha   90.00
_cell.angle_beta   90.00
_cell.angle_gamma   90.00
#
_symmetry.space_group_name_H-M   'P 1'
#
loop_
_entity.id
_entity.type
_entity.pdbx_description
1 polymer ?
#
loop_
_entity_poly.entity_id
_entity_poly.type
_entity_poly.pdbx_seq_one_letter_code
_entity_poly.pdbx_strand_id
1 'polypeptide(L)'
;LSLPYAFAKAGVALTMFLLLLSAYATIYTIRLLIYVFEHSNTRTFEDSIEGIAGRKVGVLVEVLSILFCFGCAVAYVIVMGDALQSILGWLSLDLDVNALTVFFAAVCFLPPSCYKHIDSLRICSFIGLLAMGYVVLTTWQNSYQHKTWAPGVSMLKLDWRTAAAMPIVLFAYSCQVNVWPIYDELRAGDDIQKRRDMMMRASYAS
;
A
#
# COMPACT_ATOMS: atom_id res chain seq x y z
N LEU A 1 -0.02 -9.92 7.11
CA LEU A 1 -0.47 -11.28 7.52
C LEU A 1 -0.51 -12.30 6.38
N SER A 2 -0.72 -11.88 5.13
CA SER A 2 -0.87 -12.78 3.97
C SER A 2 0.44 -13.39 3.43
N LEU A 3 1.59 -12.75 3.67
CA LEU A 3 2.91 -13.26 3.29
C LEU A 3 3.26 -14.64 3.88
N PRO A 4 3.15 -14.91 5.20
CA PRO A 4 3.44 -16.25 5.73
C PRO A 4 2.54 -17.34 5.12
N TYR A 5 1.30 -17.01 4.76
CA TYR A 5 0.41 -17.91 4.02
C TYR A 5 0.91 -18.19 2.59
N ALA A 6 1.42 -17.17 1.89
CA ALA A 6 2.06 -17.34 0.58
C ALA A 6 3.29 -18.27 0.69
N PHE A 7 4.16 -18.07 1.68
CA PHE A 7 5.32 -18.94 1.94
C PHE A 7 4.91 -20.39 2.23
N ALA A 8 3.83 -20.61 2.99
CA ALA A 8 3.31 -21.95 3.28
C ALA A 8 2.75 -22.67 2.03
N LYS A 9 2.13 -21.92 1.11
CA LYS A 9 1.49 -22.47 -0.10
C LYS A 9 2.48 -22.67 -1.27
N ALA A 10 3.34 -21.70 -1.52
CA ALA A 10 4.26 -21.70 -2.67
C ALA A 10 5.65 -22.27 -2.35
N GLY A 11 6.00 -22.41 -1.07
CA GLY A 11 7.33 -22.81 -0.64
C GLY A 11 8.32 -21.63 -0.61
N VAL A 12 9.42 -21.82 0.09
CA VAL A 12 10.35 -20.73 0.42
C VAL A 12 11.09 -20.25 -0.82
N ALA A 13 11.63 -21.15 -1.64
CA ALA A 13 12.45 -20.78 -2.79
C ALA A 13 11.65 -20.00 -3.85
N LEU A 14 10.45 -20.47 -4.20
CA LEU A 14 9.60 -19.84 -5.20
C LEU A 14 9.07 -18.49 -4.74
N THR A 15 8.64 -18.39 -3.48
CA THR A 15 8.17 -17.11 -2.91
C THR A 15 9.31 -16.10 -2.86
N MET A 16 10.53 -16.50 -2.46
CA MET A 16 11.70 -15.62 -2.47
C MET A 16 12.04 -15.13 -3.88
N PHE A 17 12.02 -16.02 -4.88
CA PHE A 17 12.24 -15.63 -6.27
C PHE A 17 11.19 -14.62 -6.75
N LEU A 18 9.91 -14.86 -6.46
CA LEU A 18 8.83 -13.94 -6.82
C LEU A 18 8.95 -12.58 -6.12
N LEU A 19 9.33 -12.55 -4.83
CA LEU A 19 9.57 -11.30 -4.10
C LEU A 19 10.70 -10.48 -4.72
N LEU A 20 11.81 -11.13 -5.12
CA LEU A 20 12.92 -10.44 -5.78
C LEU A 20 12.53 -9.92 -7.16
N LEU A 21 11.81 -10.73 -7.94
CA LEU A 21 11.31 -10.34 -9.25
C LEU A 21 10.33 -9.16 -9.16
N SER A 22 9.37 -9.21 -8.22
CA SER A 22 8.42 -8.13 -8.00
C SER A 22 9.10 -6.86 -7.47
N ALA A 23 10.10 -6.99 -6.60
CA ALA A 23 10.90 -5.85 -6.14
C ALA A 23 11.63 -5.18 -7.30
N TYR A 24 12.31 -5.96 -8.16
CA TYR A 24 12.98 -5.44 -9.34
C TYR A 24 12.00 -4.75 -10.30
N ALA A 25 10.87 -5.40 -10.60
CA ALA A 25 9.82 -4.84 -11.46
C ALA A 25 9.24 -3.54 -10.88
N THR A 26 9.06 -3.46 -9.56
CA THR A 26 8.56 -2.25 -8.88
C THR A 26 9.57 -1.11 -8.99
N ILE A 27 10.86 -1.36 -8.73
CA ILE A 27 11.90 -0.33 -8.87
C ILE A 27 11.97 0.18 -10.31
N TYR A 28 11.91 -0.73 -11.28
CA TYR A 28 11.88 -0.37 -12.70
C TYR A 28 10.66 0.50 -13.04
N THR A 29 9.48 0.10 -12.56
CA THR A 29 8.22 0.84 -12.77
C THR A 29 8.29 2.24 -12.17
N ILE A 30 8.81 2.39 -10.94
CA ILE A 30 8.97 3.69 -10.28
C ILE A 30 9.91 4.60 -11.09
N ARG A 31 11.04 4.08 -11.57
CA ARG A 31 11.99 4.87 -12.39
C ARG A 31 11.35 5.33 -13.70
N LEU A 32 10.63 4.44 -14.37
CA LEU A 32 9.89 4.77 -15.58
C LEU A 32 8.84 5.86 -15.32
N LEU A 33 8.12 5.74 -14.20
CA LEU A 33 7.09 6.68 -13.80
C LEU A 33 7.65 8.08 -13.56
N ILE A 34 8.78 8.18 -12.86
CA ILE A 34 9.48 9.45 -12.62
C ILE A 34 9.93 10.06 -13.95
N TYR A 35 10.52 9.26 -14.85
CA TYR A 35 10.95 9.74 -16.16
C TYR A 35 9.79 10.29 -16.99
N VAL A 36 8.64 9.61 -16.98
CA VAL A 36 7.41 10.08 -17.64
C VAL A 36 6.88 11.34 -16.98
N PHE A 37 6.88 11.43 -15.65
CA PHE A 37 6.46 12.63 -14.92
C PHE A 37 7.30 13.86 -15.28
N GLU A 38 8.62 13.71 -15.42
CA GLU A 38 9.50 14.82 -15.80
C GLU A 38 9.24 15.33 -17.22
N HIS A 39 8.85 14.45 -18.15
CA HIS A 39 8.57 14.80 -19.55
C HIS A 39 7.10 15.18 -19.80
N SER A 40 6.20 14.76 -18.93
CA SER A 40 4.77 14.98 -19.05
C SER A 40 4.33 16.07 -18.08
N ASN A 41 3.88 17.22 -18.60
CA ASN A 41 3.35 18.30 -17.78
C ASN A 41 1.88 18.08 -17.38
N THR A 42 1.51 16.83 -17.07
CA THR A 42 0.14 16.44 -16.71
C THR A 42 0.04 16.15 -15.22
N ARG A 43 -1.16 16.34 -14.66
CA ARG A 43 -1.39 16.26 -13.22
C ARG A 43 -1.61 14.82 -12.73
N THR A 44 -1.98 13.92 -13.61
CA THR A 44 -2.31 12.53 -13.28
C THR A 44 -1.54 11.57 -14.18
N PHE A 45 -1.23 10.40 -13.61
CA PHE A 45 -0.56 9.32 -14.31
C PHE A 45 -1.36 8.82 -15.52
N GLU A 46 -2.68 8.76 -15.37
CA GLU A 46 -3.59 8.28 -16.42
C GLU A 46 -3.59 9.22 -17.63
N ASP A 47 -3.60 10.54 -17.39
CA ASP A 47 -3.50 11.56 -18.44
C ASP A 47 -2.15 11.52 -19.17
N SER A 48 -1.07 11.25 -18.43
CA SER A 48 0.26 11.03 -19.03
C SER A 48 0.28 9.84 -19.99
N ILE A 49 -0.35 8.73 -19.58
CA ILE A 49 -0.44 7.53 -20.41
C ILE A 49 -1.34 7.78 -21.62
N GLU A 50 -2.45 8.50 -21.45
CA GLU A 50 -3.29 8.91 -22.56
C GLU A 50 -2.50 9.70 -23.62
N GLY A 51 -1.62 10.62 -23.19
CA GLY A 51 -0.76 11.38 -24.08
C GLY A 51 0.26 10.56 -24.86
N ILE A 52 0.76 9.45 -24.28
CA ILE A 52 1.84 8.63 -24.88
C ILE A 52 1.30 7.43 -25.67
N ALA A 53 0.36 6.69 -25.08
CA ALA A 53 -0.17 5.43 -25.60
C ALA A 53 -1.56 5.58 -26.24
N GLY A 54 -2.17 6.76 -26.14
CA GLY A 54 -3.48 7.10 -26.68
C GLY A 54 -4.63 6.92 -25.68
N ARG A 55 -5.72 7.62 -25.95
CA ARG A 55 -6.94 7.70 -25.10
C ARG A 55 -7.53 6.36 -24.68
N LYS A 56 -7.48 5.34 -25.52
CA LYS A 56 -8.01 4.01 -25.18
C LYS A 56 -7.22 3.33 -24.05
N VAL A 57 -5.90 3.52 -24.04
CA VAL A 57 -5.01 2.92 -23.03
C VAL A 57 -5.09 3.72 -21.73
N GLY A 58 -5.18 5.06 -21.81
CA GLY A 58 -5.41 5.92 -20.64
C GLY A 58 -6.67 5.53 -19.86
N VAL A 59 -7.82 5.43 -20.54
CA VAL A 59 -9.09 5.03 -19.90
C VAL A 59 -9.01 3.62 -19.32
N LEU A 60 -8.33 2.68 -19.99
CA LEU A 60 -8.16 1.33 -19.45
C LEU A 60 -7.37 1.35 -18.14
N VAL A 61 -6.28 2.13 -18.09
CA VAL A 61 -5.45 2.27 -16.89
C VAL A 61 -6.23 2.93 -15.76
N GLU A 62 -7.01 3.97 -16.06
CA GLU A 62 -7.88 4.64 -15.08
C GLU A 62 -8.89 3.65 -14.46
N VAL A 63 -9.58 2.87 -15.28
CA VAL A 63 -10.52 1.85 -14.80
C VAL A 63 -9.81 0.78 -13.96
N LEU A 64 -8.62 0.35 -14.37
CA LEU A 64 -7.82 -0.62 -13.62
C LEU A 64 -7.35 -0.05 -12.27
N SER A 65 -6.93 1.22 -12.22
CA SER A 65 -6.59 1.92 -10.98
C SER A 65 -7.77 1.96 -10.02
N ILE A 66 -8.96 2.30 -10.52
CA ILE A 66 -10.19 2.34 -9.72
C ILE A 66 -10.52 0.95 -9.15
N LEU A 67 -10.48 -0.10 -9.98
CA LEU A 67 -10.73 -1.48 -9.55
C LEU A 67 -9.69 -1.95 -8.53
N PHE A 68 -8.43 -1.58 -8.72
CA PHE A 68 -7.36 -1.87 -7.78
C PHE A 68 -7.60 -1.20 -6.42
N CYS A 69 -7.89 0.11 -6.41
CA CYS A 69 -8.19 0.85 -5.19
C CYS A 69 -9.43 0.31 -4.46
N PHE A 70 -10.48 -0.06 -5.20
CA PHE A 70 -11.65 -0.72 -4.65
C PHE A 70 -11.28 -2.07 -4.00
N GLY A 71 -10.46 -2.87 -4.67
CA GLY A 71 -9.93 -4.13 -4.12
C GLY A 71 -9.13 -3.92 -2.82
N CYS A 72 -8.27 -2.91 -2.77
CA CYS A 72 -7.55 -2.52 -1.56
C CYS A 72 -8.51 -2.16 -0.41
N ALA A 73 -9.53 -1.34 -0.70
CA ALA A 73 -10.52 -0.94 0.29
C ALA A 73 -11.27 -2.15 0.88
N VAL A 74 -11.74 -3.06 0.02
CA VAL A 74 -12.39 -4.30 0.45
C VAL A 74 -11.44 -5.16 1.29
N ALA A 75 -10.20 -5.33 0.86
CA ALA A 75 -9.20 -6.10 1.61
C ALA A 75 -8.94 -5.51 3.01
N TYR A 76 -8.88 -4.18 3.14
CA TYR A 76 -8.74 -3.52 4.44
C TYR A 76 -9.94 -3.75 5.35
N VAL A 77 -11.17 -3.67 4.81
CA VAL A 77 -12.40 -3.93 5.58
C VAL A 77 -12.43 -5.37 6.09
N ILE A 78 -12.03 -6.36 5.27
CA ILE A 78 -11.96 -7.77 5.69
C ILE A 78 -10.96 -7.95 6.84
N VAL A 79 -9.73 -7.45 6.68
CA VAL A 79 -8.69 -7.55 7.73
C VAL A 79 -9.12 -6.86 9.02
N MET A 80 -9.84 -5.74 8.90
CA MET A 80 -10.40 -5.04 10.04
C MET A 80 -11.52 -5.83 10.74
N GLY A 81 -12.38 -6.51 9.96
CA GLY A 81 -13.39 -7.43 10.48
C GLY A 81 -12.77 -8.60 11.25
N ASP A 82 -11.74 -9.23 10.69
CA ASP A 82 -11.00 -10.32 11.35
C ASP A 82 -10.36 -9.86 12.68
N ALA A 83 -9.81 -8.65 12.70
CA ALA A 83 -9.24 -8.06 13.91
C ALA A 83 -10.31 -7.78 14.97
N LEU A 84 -11.47 -7.26 14.56
CA LEU A 84 -12.59 -6.96 15.45
C LEU A 84 -13.19 -8.24 16.05
N GLN A 85 -13.38 -9.28 15.23
CA GLN A 85 -13.86 -10.59 15.70
C GLN A 85 -12.89 -11.21 16.71
N SER A 86 -11.58 -11.08 16.47
CA SER A 86 -10.56 -11.53 17.42
C SER A 86 -10.74 -10.82 18.78
N ILE A 87 -10.87 -9.50 18.80
CA ILE A 87 -11.04 -8.70 20.03
C ILE A 87 -12.35 -9.05 20.76
N LEU A 88 -13.46 -9.19 20.04
CA LEU A 88 -14.75 -9.58 20.62
C LEU A 88 -14.71 -10.98 21.25
N GLY A 89 -13.99 -11.90 20.63
CA GLY A 89 -13.73 -13.24 21.19
C GLY A 89 -12.98 -13.20 22.52
N TRP A 90 -12.01 -12.30 22.68
CA TRP A 90 -11.33 -12.08 23.97
C TRP A 90 -12.26 -11.52 25.04
N LEU A 91 -13.24 -10.71 24.66
CA LEU A 91 -14.19 -10.05 25.57
C LEU A 91 -15.46 -10.90 25.85
N SER A 92 -15.60 -12.05 25.20
CA SER A 92 -16.77 -12.95 25.31
C SER A 92 -18.11 -12.27 25.00
N LEU A 93 -18.11 -11.28 24.10
CA LEU A 93 -19.33 -10.59 23.66
C LEU A 93 -19.85 -11.21 22.36
N ASP A 94 -21.08 -11.72 22.39
CA ASP A 94 -21.76 -12.33 21.24
C ASP A 94 -22.54 -11.25 20.47
N LEU A 95 -21.79 -10.31 19.89
CA LEU A 95 -22.32 -9.22 19.06
C LEU A 95 -22.24 -9.59 17.58
N ASP A 96 -23.16 -9.06 16.79
CA ASP A 96 -23.26 -9.31 15.36
C ASP A 96 -22.10 -8.63 14.60
N VAL A 97 -21.02 -9.38 14.40
CA VAL A 97 -19.72 -8.88 13.91
C VAL A 97 -19.84 -8.16 12.57
N ASN A 98 -20.73 -8.61 11.68
CA ASN A 98 -20.86 -8.06 10.33
C ASN A 98 -21.42 -6.62 10.35
N ALA A 99 -22.47 -6.38 11.15
CA ALA A 99 -23.05 -5.05 11.29
C ALA A 99 -22.07 -4.08 11.97
N LEU A 100 -21.31 -4.57 12.95
CA LEU A 100 -20.31 -3.80 13.67
C LEU A 100 -19.09 -3.48 12.79
N THR A 101 -18.63 -4.42 11.96
CA THR A 101 -17.56 -4.18 10.97
C THR A 101 -17.98 -3.16 9.93
N VAL A 102 -19.20 -3.24 9.38
CA VAL A 102 -19.70 -2.27 8.40
C VAL A 102 -19.90 -0.89 9.04
N PHE A 103 -20.45 -0.82 10.25
CA PHE A 103 -20.60 0.42 10.99
C PHE A 103 -19.24 1.06 11.31
N PHE A 104 -18.29 0.27 11.80
CA PHE A 104 -16.96 0.77 12.14
C PHE A 104 -16.14 1.13 10.89
N ALA A 105 -16.27 0.38 9.80
CA ALA A 105 -15.70 0.76 8.51
C ALA A 105 -16.31 2.08 8.01
N ALA A 106 -17.64 2.23 8.03
CA ALA A 106 -18.29 3.48 7.65
C ALA A 106 -17.80 4.64 8.54
N VAL A 107 -17.73 4.46 9.85
CA VAL A 107 -17.31 5.50 10.80
C VAL A 107 -15.81 5.79 10.75
N CYS A 108 -14.94 4.84 10.38
CA CYS A 108 -13.51 5.08 10.22
C CYS A 108 -13.12 5.61 8.85
N PHE A 109 -13.83 5.25 7.78
CA PHE A 109 -13.55 5.69 6.41
C PHE A 109 -14.28 6.99 6.03
N LEU A 110 -15.49 7.28 6.55
CA LEU A 110 -16.18 8.56 6.30
C LEU A 110 -15.38 9.81 6.73
N PRO A 111 -14.86 9.90 7.98
CA PRO A 111 -14.21 11.12 8.44
C PRO A 111 -13.01 11.52 7.57
N PRO A 112 -12.06 10.63 7.21
CA PRO A 112 -10.95 11.02 6.35
C PRO A 112 -11.39 11.39 4.92
N SER A 113 -12.48 10.82 4.39
CA SER A 113 -13.03 11.25 3.09
C SER A 113 -13.63 12.66 3.10
N CYS A 114 -14.03 13.18 4.27
CA CYS A 114 -14.54 14.55 4.41
C CYS A 114 -13.46 15.60 4.76
N TYR A 115 -12.26 15.18 5.16
CA TYR A 115 -11.19 16.13 5.47
C TYR A 115 -10.48 16.61 4.20
N LYS A 116 -10.67 17.89 3.89
CA LYS A 116 -10.05 18.61 2.77
C LYS A 116 -8.55 18.87 2.95
N HIS A 117 -7.99 18.57 4.12
CA HIS A 117 -6.58 18.82 4.47
C HIS A 117 -5.87 17.52 4.92
N ILE A 118 -4.78 17.20 4.21
CA ILE A 118 -3.96 15.98 4.35
C ILE A 118 -3.14 15.95 5.66
N ASP A 119 -3.03 17.06 6.39
CA ASP A 119 -2.18 17.18 7.58
C ASP A 119 -2.57 16.25 8.74
N SER A 120 -3.87 15.98 8.95
CA SER A 120 -4.32 15.05 10.00
C SER A 120 -3.99 13.58 9.68
N LEU A 121 -3.78 13.26 8.41
CA LEU A 121 -3.44 11.90 7.97
C LEU A 121 -2.00 11.53 8.32
N ARG A 122 -1.10 12.52 8.45
CA ARG A 122 0.31 12.29 8.82
C ARG A 122 0.44 11.57 10.17
N ILE A 123 -0.37 11.95 11.15
CA ILE A 123 -0.38 11.30 12.48
C ILE A 123 -0.90 9.87 12.35
N CYS A 124 -1.94 9.63 11.56
CA CYS A 124 -2.44 8.28 11.29
C CYS A 124 -1.37 7.40 10.62
N SER A 125 -0.63 7.92 9.63
CA SER A 125 0.47 7.22 8.99
C SER A 125 1.59 6.89 9.97
N PHE A 126 1.93 7.82 10.87
CA PHE A 126 2.94 7.57 11.92
C PHE A 126 2.51 6.48 12.90
N ILE A 127 1.26 6.51 13.37
CA ILE A 127 0.70 5.45 14.22
C ILE A 127 0.70 4.11 13.47
N GLY A 128 0.34 4.10 12.18
CA GLY A 128 0.40 2.92 11.32
C GLY A 128 1.82 2.33 11.24
N LEU A 129 2.84 3.17 11.09
CA LEU A 129 4.24 2.73 11.09
C LEU A 129 4.65 2.11 12.43
N LEU A 130 4.25 2.71 13.55
CA LEU A 130 4.50 2.13 14.88
C LEU A 130 3.80 0.78 15.05
N ALA A 131 2.55 0.66 14.61
CA ALA A 131 1.80 -0.60 14.66
C ALA A 131 2.45 -1.68 13.78
N MET A 132 2.90 -1.34 12.57
CA MET A 132 3.66 -2.24 11.72
C MET A 132 4.97 -2.69 12.40
N GLY A 133 5.72 -1.77 13.00
CA GLY A 133 6.92 -2.08 13.76
C GLY A 133 6.66 -3.04 14.93
N TYR A 134 5.56 -2.83 15.66
CA TYR A 134 5.13 -3.74 16.73
C TYR A 134 4.84 -5.16 16.23
N VAL A 135 4.14 -5.31 15.08
CA VAL A 135 3.88 -6.62 14.48
C VAL A 135 5.18 -7.31 14.06
N VAL A 136 6.16 -6.57 13.54
CA VAL A 136 7.49 -7.13 13.21
C VAL A 136 8.22 -7.61 14.46
N LEU A 137 8.22 -6.82 15.54
CA LEU A 137 8.89 -7.21 16.79
C LEU A 137 8.25 -8.45 17.43
N THR A 138 6.93 -8.50 17.49
CA THR A 138 6.20 -9.65 18.06
C THR A 138 6.40 -10.92 17.23
N THR A 139 6.35 -10.83 15.89
CA THR A 139 6.64 -11.98 15.01
C THR A 139 8.09 -12.43 15.12
N TRP A 140 9.04 -11.51 15.26
CA TRP A 140 10.45 -11.83 15.48
C TRP A 140 10.69 -12.53 16.83
N GLN A 141 10.10 -12.03 17.92
CA GLN A 141 10.18 -12.66 19.24
C GLN A 141 9.59 -14.07 19.22
N ASN A 142 8.43 -14.24 18.57
CA ASN A 142 7.76 -15.54 18.44
C ASN A 142 8.62 -16.54 17.64
N SER A 143 9.26 -16.07 16.55
CA SER A 143 10.21 -16.86 15.75
C SER A 143 11.46 -17.26 16.55
N TYR A 144 11.97 -16.37 17.41
CA TYR A 144 13.13 -16.65 18.24
C TYR A 144 12.84 -17.72 19.31
N GLN A 145 11.64 -17.70 19.90
CA GLN A 145 11.21 -18.67 20.91
C GLN A 145 10.92 -20.04 20.30
N HIS A 146 10.24 -20.08 19.15
CA HIS A 146 9.95 -21.32 18.42
C HIS A 146 11.00 -21.53 17.33
N LYS A 147 12.16 -22.10 17.71
CA LYS A 147 13.28 -22.43 16.81
C LYS A 147 12.97 -23.56 15.80
N THR A 148 11.71 -23.91 15.61
CA THR A 148 11.26 -24.99 14.74
C THR A 148 10.58 -24.42 13.51
N TRP A 149 10.86 -25.04 12.36
CA TRP A 149 10.14 -24.74 11.13
C TRP A 149 8.67 -25.07 11.30
N ALA A 150 7.79 -24.21 10.81
CA ALA A 150 6.36 -24.52 10.78
C ALA A 150 6.14 -25.82 10.00
N PRO A 151 5.35 -26.78 10.53
CA PRO A 151 5.11 -28.06 9.86
C PRO A 151 4.45 -27.82 8.50
N GLY A 152 5.05 -28.33 7.42
CA GLY A 152 4.51 -28.23 6.06
C GLY A 152 5.18 -27.22 5.13
N VAL A 153 6.23 -26.52 5.57
CA VAL A 153 7.07 -25.69 4.70
C VAL A 153 8.04 -26.59 3.90
N SER A 154 7.73 -26.81 2.63
CA SER A 154 8.69 -27.44 1.70
C SER A 154 9.53 -26.36 1.04
N MET A 155 10.78 -26.69 0.72
CA MET A 155 11.71 -25.80 0.02
C MET A 155 11.13 -25.37 -1.34
N LEU A 156 10.43 -26.29 -2.00
CA LEU A 156 9.80 -26.08 -3.30
C LEU A 156 8.49 -26.86 -3.37
N LYS A 157 7.39 -26.18 -3.68
CA LYS A 157 6.12 -26.80 -4.08
C LYS A 157 5.73 -26.16 -5.40
N LEU A 158 5.81 -26.91 -6.49
CA LEU A 158 5.31 -26.46 -7.79
C LEU A 158 3.96 -27.15 -8.00
N ASP A 159 2.88 -26.44 -7.71
CA ASP A 159 1.51 -26.94 -7.84
C ASP A 159 0.63 -25.77 -8.31
N TRP A 160 -0.52 -26.02 -8.92
CA TRP A 160 -1.46 -24.96 -9.33
C TRP A 160 -1.83 -24.02 -8.18
N ARG A 161 -1.77 -24.54 -6.96
CA ARG A 161 -1.99 -23.80 -5.71
C ARG A 161 -0.95 -22.69 -5.45
N THR A 162 0.19 -22.68 -6.13
CA THR A 162 1.17 -21.57 -6.04
C THR A 162 0.74 -20.34 -6.82
N ALA A 163 -0.15 -20.48 -7.81
CA ALA A 163 -0.69 -19.35 -8.54
C ALA A 163 -1.49 -18.40 -7.62
N ALA A 164 -2.02 -18.91 -6.50
CA ALA A 164 -2.69 -18.09 -5.48
C ALA A 164 -1.72 -17.23 -4.66
N ALA A 165 -0.42 -17.56 -4.62
CA ALA A 165 0.59 -16.78 -3.90
C ALA A 165 1.11 -15.59 -4.72
N MET A 166 1.12 -15.70 -6.05
CA MET A 166 1.50 -14.63 -6.99
C MET A 166 0.79 -13.30 -6.70
N PRO A 167 -0.56 -13.21 -6.69
CA PRO A 167 -1.25 -11.95 -6.47
C PRO A 167 -0.99 -11.38 -5.08
N ILE A 168 -0.76 -12.23 -4.06
CA ILE A 168 -0.41 -11.77 -2.71
C ILE A 168 0.94 -11.05 -2.71
N VAL A 169 1.95 -11.62 -3.38
CA VAL A 169 3.29 -11.03 -3.50
C VAL A 169 3.24 -9.76 -4.34
N LEU A 170 2.55 -9.76 -5.48
CA LEU A 170 2.40 -8.59 -6.35
C LEU A 170 1.67 -7.44 -5.64
N PHE A 171 0.60 -7.74 -4.90
CA PHE A 171 -0.12 -6.75 -4.12
C PHE A 171 0.75 -6.15 -3.01
N ALA A 172 1.57 -6.95 -2.34
CA ALA A 172 2.48 -6.48 -1.31
C ALA A 172 3.54 -5.47 -1.84
N TYR A 173 3.90 -5.56 -3.12
CA TYR A 173 4.80 -4.62 -3.78
C TYR A 173 4.10 -3.51 -4.56
N SER A 174 2.76 -3.44 -4.51
CA SER A 174 2.01 -2.42 -5.23
C SER A 174 2.03 -1.09 -4.49
N CYS A 175 3.03 -0.26 -4.80
CA CYS A 175 3.15 1.11 -4.28
C CYS A 175 3.18 2.19 -5.36
N GLN A 176 3.30 1.80 -6.63
CA GLN A 176 3.46 2.70 -7.78
C GLN A 176 2.35 3.74 -7.92
N VAL A 177 1.11 3.43 -7.53
CA VAL A 177 -0.03 4.35 -7.61
C VAL A 177 0.12 5.58 -6.70
N ASN A 178 0.89 5.44 -5.60
CA ASN A 178 1.12 6.52 -4.65
C ASN A 178 2.34 7.39 -5.00
N VAL A 179 3.16 6.98 -5.97
CA VAL A 179 4.39 7.70 -6.31
C VAL A 179 4.08 9.04 -6.97
N TRP A 180 3.03 9.12 -7.79
CA TRP A 180 2.67 10.32 -8.53
C TRP A 180 2.25 11.49 -7.62
N PRO A 181 1.30 11.31 -6.66
CA PRO A 181 0.96 12.39 -5.72
C PRO A 181 2.13 12.83 -4.84
N ILE A 182 2.98 11.88 -4.41
CA ILE A 182 4.18 12.18 -3.62
C ILE A 182 5.14 13.07 -4.41
N TYR A 183 5.36 12.77 -5.71
CA TYR A 183 6.22 13.57 -6.57
C TYR A 183 5.66 14.98 -6.81
N ASP A 184 4.34 15.10 -6.99
CA ASP A 184 3.67 16.40 -7.15
C ASP A 184 3.78 17.26 -5.88
N GLU A 185 3.57 16.67 -4.70
CA GLU A 185 3.76 17.34 -3.40
C GLU A 185 5.21 17.79 -3.17
N LEU A 186 6.19 16.95 -3.51
CA LEU A 186 7.61 17.29 -3.38
C LEU A 186 7.99 18.48 -4.28
N ARG A 187 7.51 18.49 -5.52
CA ARG A 187 7.76 19.61 -6.45
C ARG A 187 7.08 20.90 -5.99
N ALA A 188 5.83 20.81 -5.52
CA ALA A 188 5.12 21.96 -4.97
C ALA A 188 5.83 22.53 -3.73
N GLY A 189 6.37 21.67 -2.86
CA GLY A 189 7.17 22.06 -1.70
C GLY A 189 8.43 22.84 -2.07
N ASP A 190 9.18 22.37 -3.08
CA ASP A 190 10.38 23.05 -3.58
C ASP A 190 10.08 24.44 -4.18
N ASP A 191 8.97 24.58 -4.90
CA ASP A 191 8.54 25.86 -5.46
C ASP A 191 8.11 26.86 -4.38
N ILE A 192 7.46 26.39 -3.31
CA ILE A 192 7.11 27.21 -2.14
C ILE A 192 8.37 27.66 -1.40
N GLN A 193 9.34 26.76 -1.21
CA GLN A 193 10.62 27.05 -0.57
C GLN A 193 11.40 28.13 -1.36
N LYS A 194 11.50 27.98 -2.68
CA LYS A 194 12.14 28.98 -3.56
C LYS A 194 11.46 30.35 -3.51
N ARG A 195 10.12 30.39 -3.45
CA ARG A 195 9.36 31.66 -3.32
C ARG A 195 9.60 32.33 -1.97
N ARG A 196 9.68 31.54 -0.87
CA ARG A 196 10.06 32.05 0.45
C ARG A 196 11.46 32.66 0.46
N ASP A 197 12.43 31.97 -0.12
CA ASP A 197 13.81 32.48 -0.18
C ASP A 197 13.95 33.75 -1.02
N MET A 198 13.19 33.87 -2.12
CA MET A 198 13.10 35.11 -2.90
C MET A 198 12.47 36.26 -2.11
N MET A 199 11.38 36.02 -1.39
CA MET A 199 10.74 37.05 -0.54
C MET A 199 11.65 37.50 0.60
N MET A 200 12.37 36.57 1.24
CA MET A 200 13.36 36.90 2.25
C MET A 200 14.46 37.79 1.65
N ARG A 201 15.04 37.41 0.51
CA ARG A 201 16.08 38.21 -0.18
C ARG A 201 15.59 39.59 -0.60
N ALA A 202 14.34 39.72 -1.05
CA ALA A 202 13.75 41.01 -1.40
C ALA A 202 13.56 41.91 -0.18
N SER A 203 13.22 41.34 0.99
CA SER A 203 13.05 42.09 2.24
C SER A 203 14.37 42.54 2.88
N TYR A 204 15.51 41.90 2.56
CA TYR A 204 16.84 42.34 3.01
C TYR A 204 17.49 43.36 2.05
N ALA A 205 16.90 43.58 0.87
CA ALA A 205 17.41 44.50 -0.15
C ALA A 205 16.75 45.89 -0.12
N SER A 206 15.82 46.13 0.81
CA SER A 206 15.15 47.41 1.10
C SER A 206 15.59 47.96 2.45
#